data_AF-A0A1X6N9V1-F1
#
_entry.id   AF-A0A1X6N9V1-F1
#
_cell.length_a   1.000
_cell.length_b   1.000
_cell.length_c   1.000
_cell.angle_alpha   90.00
_cell.angle_beta   90.00
_cell.angle_gamma   90.00
#
_symmetry.space_group_name_H-M   'P 1'
#
loop_
_entity.id
_entity.type
_entity.pdbx_description
1 polymer ?
#
loop_
_entity_poly.entity_id
_entity_poly.type
_entity_poly.pdbx_seq_one_letter_code
_entity_poly.pdbx_strand_id
1 'polypeptide(L)'
;PPLFRVAALGGTFDHLHAGHKILLSMGAWVAREKLIVGITDDALLRKKAHREVLENVALRTARTRAFLERFKPGLHYDIVPISDVYGPTAWDPDVQALIVSKETLSGAASIHRLRQEKSLPPLHTFVIDVIS
;
A
#
# COMPACT_ATOMS: atom_id res chain seq x y z
N PRO A 1 11.76 -9.11 -14.56
CA PRO A 1 11.04 -7.99 -15.21
C PRO A 1 9.88 -7.53 -14.33
N PRO A 2 9.60 -6.21 -14.21
CA PRO A 2 8.38 -5.74 -13.55
C PRO A 2 7.15 -6.27 -14.28
N LEU A 3 6.12 -6.65 -13.52
CA LEU A 3 5.03 -7.49 -14.02
C LEU A 3 3.81 -6.67 -14.45
N PHE A 4 3.55 -5.53 -13.78
CA PHE A 4 2.33 -4.75 -13.97
C PHE A 4 2.64 -3.26 -14.13
N ARG A 5 1.87 -2.55 -14.96
CA ARG A 5 2.00 -1.10 -15.18
C ARG A 5 1.79 -0.35 -13.88
N VAL A 6 0.67 -0.64 -13.22
CA VAL A 6 0.26 -0.02 -11.97
C VAL A 6 0.06 -1.11 -10.92
N ALA A 7 0.74 -0.97 -9.79
CA ALA A 7 0.54 -1.79 -8.61
C ALA A 7 0.16 -0.92 -7.41
N ALA A 8 -0.50 -1.52 -6.42
CA ALA A 8 -0.91 -0.87 -5.19
C ALA A 8 -0.53 -1.68 -3.95
N LEU A 9 -0.26 -1.00 -2.85
CA LEU A 9 -0.17 -1.57 -1.51
C LEU A 9 -0.64 -0.55 -0.48
N GLY A 10 -0.95 -1.02 0.73
CA GLY A 10 -1.38 -0.17 1.83
C GLY A 10 -0.79 -0.60 3.16
N GLY A 11 -0.67 0.35 4.09
CA GLY A 11 -0.17 0.10 5.43
C GLY A 11 -0.06 1.38 6.24
N THR A 12 0.17 1.24 7.54
CA THR A 12 0.43 2.42 8.39
C THR A 12 1.83 2.96 8.15
N PHE A 13 2.82 2.09 7.93
CA PHE A 13 4.24 2.45 7.75
C PHE A 13 4.80 3.35 8.86
N ASP A 14 4.31 3.15 10.08
CA ASP A 14 4.83 3.77 11.29
C ASP A 14 6.20 3.16 11.63
N HIS A 15 7.16 3.98 12.05
CA HIS A 15 8.51 3.56 12.43
C HIS A 15 9.12 2.56 11.43
N LEU A 16 9.31 2.99 10.18
CA LEU A 16 9.64 2.16 9.01
C LEU A 16 10.75 1.09 9.26
N HIS A 17 10.34 -0.12 9.66
CA HIS A 17 11.19 -1.26 10.00
C HIS A 17 11.35 -2.24 8.82
N ALA A 18 12.03 -3.36 9.04
CA ALA A 18 12.39 -4.32 7.98
C ALA A 18 11.17 -4.90 7.25
N GLY A 19 10.11 -5.30 7.97
CA GLY A 19 8.87 -5.81 7.37
C GLY A 19 8.24 -4.82 6.39
N HIS A 20 8.11 -3.55 6.79
CA HIS A 20 7.63 -2.48 5.90
C HIS A 20 8.50 -2.33 4.65
N LYS A 21 9.83 -2.34 4.82
CA LYS A 21 10.78 -2.20 3.71
C LYS A 21 10.66 -3.35 2.72
N ILE A 22 10.47 -4.59 3.19
CA ILE A 22 10.26 -5.75 2.32
C ILE A 22 8.98 -5.56 1.51
N LEU A 23 7.85 -5.23 2.16
CA LEU A 23 6.57 -5.02 1.48
C LEU A 23 6.66 -3.92 0.40
N LEU A 24 7.24 -2.77 0.75
CA LEU A 24 7.44 -1.63 -0.15
C LEU A 24 8.36 -1.99 -1.33
N SER A 25 9.45 -2.72 -1.05
CA SER A 25 10.40 -3.17 -2.08
C SER A 25 9.73 -4.10 -3.09
N MET A 26 8.91 -5.03 -2.60
CA MET A 26 8.14 -5.94 -3.46
C MET A 26 7.12 -5.18 -4.31
N GLY A 27 6.42 -4.21 -3.73
CA GLY A 27 5.53 -3.31 -4.49
C GLY A 27 6.25 -2.59 -5.62
N ALA A 28 7.38 -1.96 -5.32
CA ALA A 28 8.18 -1.25 -6.29
C ALA A 28 8.76 -2.18 -7.37
N TRP A 29 9.10 -3.42 -7.02
CA TRP A 29 9.59 -4.42 -7.97
C TRP A 29 8.49 -4.88 -8.95
N VAL A 30 7.28 -5.09 -8.44
CA VAL A 30 6.11 -5.53 -9.22
C VAL A 30 5.65 -4.44 -10.20
N ALA A 31 5.74 -3.17 -9.80
CA ALA A 31 5.36 -2.02 -10.59
C ALA A 31 6.38 -1.67 -11.69
N ARG A 32 5.86 -1.38 -12.89
CA ARG A 32 6.64 -0.93 -14.05
C ARG A 32 6.62 0.58 -14.21
N GLU A 33 5.47 1.21 -14.05
CA GLU A 33 5.26 2.64 -14.34
C GLU A 33 4.88 3.40 -13.06
N LYS A 34 3.89 2.89 -12.31
CA LYS A 34 3.36 3.54 -11.10
C LYS A 34 3.21 2.56 -9.94
N LEU A 35 3.67 2.96 -8.76
CA LEU A 35 3.30 2.32 -7.49
C LEU A 35 2.43 3.29 -6.68
N ILE A 36 1.22 2.86 -6.36
CA ILE A 36 0.32 3.54 -5.43
C ILE A 36 0.56 2.99 -4.02
N VAL A 37 0.78 3.87 -3.05
CA VAL A 37 0.97 3.49 -1.65
C VAL A 37 -0.05 4.22 -0.78
N GLY A 38 -1.00 3.46 -0.25
CA GLY A 38 -1.96 3.96 0.72
C GLY A 38 -1.35 4.01 2.13
N ILE A 39 -1.22 5.22 2.69
CA ILE A 39 -0.77 5.45 4.05
C ILE A 39 -1.99 5.61 4.95
N THR A 40 -2.22 4.66 5.85
CA THR A 40 -3.38 4.73 6.77
C THR A 40 -3.33 6.01 7.61
N ASP A 41 -4.40 6.81 7.56
CA ASP A 41 -4.55 8.01 8.36
C ASP A 41 -5.12 7.70 9.76
N ASP A 42 -4.97 8.64 10.69
CA ASP A 42 -5.32 8.50 12.11
C ASP A 42 -6.81 8.20 12.35
N ALA A 43 -7.66 8.47 11.35
CA ALA A 43 -9.09 8.14 11.35
C ALA A 43 -9.35 6.63 11.43
N LEU A 44 -8.53 5.81 10.76
CA LEU A 44 -8.59 4.33 10.83
C LEU A 44 -7.91 3.77 12.09
N LEU A 45 -7.08 4.58 12.75
CA LEU A 45 -6.32 4.20 13.96
C LEU A 45 -7.04 4.54 15.27
N ARG A 46 -8.30 5.05 15.22
CA ARG A 46 -9.12 5.44 16.39
C ARG A 46 -9.33 4.34 17.45
N LYS A 47 -8.99 3.08 17.16
CA LYS A 47 -9.09 1.95 18.09
C LYS A 47 -7.76 1.46 18.67
N LYS A 48 -6.62 2.00 18.27
CA LYS A 48 -5.31 1.60 18.85
C LYS A 48 -4.98 2.49 20.04
N ALA A 49 -4.72 1.87 21.19
CA ALA A 49 -4.09 2.53 22.33
C ALA A 49 -2.75 3.17 21.89
N HIS A 50 -2.38 4.29 22.51
CA HIS A 50 -1.12 5.02 22.29
C HIS A 50 -1.02 5.88 21.01
N ARG A 51 -2.04 6.71 20.76
CA ARG A 51 -2.00 7.73 19.68
C ARG A 51 -0.83 8.69 19.81
N GLU A 52 -0.44 9.02 21.04
CA GLU A 52 0.69 9.92 21.33
C GLU A 52 2.06 9.41 20.83
N VAL A 53 2.17 8.15 20.43
CA VAL A 53 3.44 7.54 19.94
C VAL A 53 3.47 7.41 18.41
N LEU A 54 2.34 7.63 17.71
CA LEU A 54 2.29 7.51 16.25
C LEU A 54 2.98 8.67 15.55
N GLU A 55 3.74 8.36 14.51
CA GLU A 55 4.29 9.38 13.62
C GLU A 55 3.17 10.08 12.83
N ASN A 56 3.27 11.41 12.69
CA ASN A 56 2.37 12.18 11.85
C ASN A 56 2.35 11.60 10.41
N VAL A 57 1.17 11.54 9.78
CA VAL A 57 0.98 11.01 8.42
C VAL A 57 1.91 11.65 7.39
N ALA A 58 2.22 12.95 7.53
CA ALA A 58 3.17 13.65 6.66
C ALA A 58 4.59 13.10 6.79
N LEU A 59 5.03 12.78 8.02
CA LEU A 59 6.33 12.17 8.28
C LEU A 59 6.40 10.75 7.71
N ARG A 60 5.37 9.92 7.95
CA ARG A 60 5.28 8.56 7.41
C ARG A 60 5.29 8.55 5.88
N THR A 61 4.56 9.48 5.27
CA THR A 61 4.53 9.70 3.82
C THR A 61 5.91 10.07 3.29
N ALA A 62 6.60 11.04 3.92
CA ALA A 62 7.93 11.47 3.51
C ALA A 62 8.98 10.36 3.65
N ARG A 63 8.96 9.60 4.76
CA ARG A 63 9.89 8.48 4.98
C ARG A 63 9.67 7.34 3.99
N THR A 64 8.40 7.01 3.71
CA THR A 64 8.04 6.02 2.69
C THR A 64 8.51 6.44 1.30
N ARG A 65 8.27 7.71 0.93
CA ARG A 65 8.77 8.29 -0.33
C ARG A 65 10.28 8.17 -0.45
N ALA A 66 11.01 8.68 0.54
CA ALA A 66 12.47 8.68 0.53
C ALA A 66 13.05 7.26 0.43
N PHE A 67 12.44 6.28 1.10
CA PHE A 67 12.84 4.88 0.98
C PHE A 67 12.64 4.34 -0.44
N LEU A 68 11.45 4.55 -1.00
CA LEU A 68 11.08 4.04 -2.32
C LEU A 68 11.94 4.65 -3.44
N GLU A 69 12.12 5.98 -3.42
CA GLU A 69 12.96 6.69 -4.39
C GLU A 69 14.42 6.23 -4.35
N ARG A 70 14.92 5.85 -3.16
CA ARG A 70 16.24 5.22 -3.03
C ARG A 70 16.27 3.77 -3.53
N PHE A 71 15.21 3.01 -3.28
CA PHE A 71 15.15 1.58 -3.63
C PHE A 71 15.01 1.36 -5.14
N LYS A 72 14.13 2.11 -5.81
CA LYS A 72 13.93 2.02 -7.27
C LYS A 72 13.74 3.41 -7.87
N PRO A 73 14.84 4.14 -8.11
CA PRO A 73 14.80 5.44 -8.76
C PRO A 73 14.07 5.40 -10.11
N GLY A 74 13.33 6.45 -10.44
CA GLY A 74 12.66 6.61 -11.74
C GLY A 74 11.28 5.95 -11.86
N LEU A 75 10.81 5.21 -10.85
CA LEU A 75 9.40 4.78 -10.79
C LEU A 75 8.51 5.94 -10.31
N HIS A 76 7.29 6.06 -10.86
CA HIS A 76 6.33 7.03 -10.35
C HIS A 76 5.68 6.53 -9.05
N TYR A 77 5.79 7.32 -7.98
CA TYR A 77 5.21 7.01 -6.67
C TYR A 77 4.05 7.94 -6.34
N ASP A 78 2.86 7.36 -6.25
CA ASP A 78 1.66 8.03 -5.78
C ASP A 78 1.38 7.57 -4.33
N ILE A 79 1.81 8.40 -3.37
CA ILE A 79 1.76 8.05 -1.94
C ILE A 79 0.70 8.93 -1.31
N VAL A 80 -0.41 8.32 -0.93
CA VAL A 80 -1.64 9.02 -0.54
C VAL A 80 -2.08 8.58 0.85
N PRO A 81 -2.46 9.52 1.73
CA PRO A 81 -3.21 9.19 2.93
C PRO A 81 -4.54 8.53 2.58
N ILE A 82 -4.90 7.45 3.27
CA ILE A 82 -6.18 6.77 3.11
C ILE A 82 -6.94 6.72 4.45
N SER A 83 -8.24 7.01 4.38
CA SER A 83 -9.16 6.97 5.52
C SER A 83 -10.09 5.75 5.51
N ASP A 84 -9.95 4.88 4.51
CA ASP A 84 -10.63 3.58 4.40
C ASP A 84 -9.67 2.48 3.91
N VAL A 85 -10.15 1.24 3.85
CA VAL A 85 -9.36 0.05 3.46
C VAL A 85 -9.06 0.03 1.95
N TYR A 86 -9.81 0.77 1.15
CA TYR A 86 -9.80 0.63 -0.29
C TYR A 86 -8.82 1.61 -0.96
N GLY A 87 -8.86 2.88 -0.57
CA GLY A 87 -8.13 3.94 -1.25
C GLY A 87 -8.37 3.91 -2.78
N PRO A 88 -7.41 4.35 -3.60
CA PRO A 88 -7.54 4.39 -5.07
C PRO A 88 -7.98 3.07 -5.72
N THR A 89 -7.75 1.93 -5.07
CA THR A 89 -8.16 0.62 -5.61
C THR A 89 -9.68 0.45 -5.75
N ALA A 90 -10.49 1.29 -5.09
CA ALA A 90 -11.95 1.26 -5.18
C ALA A 90 -12.54 1.94 -6.43
N TRP A 91 -11.73 2.67 -7.22
CA TRP A 91 -12.22 3.42 -8.38
C TRP A 91 -11.23 3.53 -9.54
N ASP A 92 -9.93 3.32 -9.32
CA ASP A 92 -8.93 3.33 -10.39
C ASP A 92 -8.94 1.96 -11.14
N PRO A 93 -9.38 1.93 -12.42
CA PRO A 93 -9.40 0.71 -13.22
C PRO A 93 -8.01 0.29 -13.71
N ASP A 94 -7.02 1.19 -13.69
CA ASP A 94 -5.66 0.92 -14.19
C ASP A 94 -4.82 0.12 -13.19
N VAL A 95 -5.25 0.02 -11.92
CA VAL A 95 -4.57 -0.81 -10.91
C VAL A 95 -4.73 -2.28 -11.30
N GLN A 96 -3.60 -2.98 -11.46
CA GLN A 96 -3.57 -4.37 -11.93
C GLN A 96 -3.12 -5.35 -10.85
N ALA A 97 -2.34 -4.88 -9.87
CA ALA A 97 -1.79 -5.73 -8.82
C ALA A 97 -1.96 -5.10 -7.43
N LEU A 98 -2.19 -5.95 -6.43
CA LEU A 98 -2.27 -5.59 -5.02
C LEU A 98 -1.26 -6.41 -4.23
N ILE A 99 -0.34 -5.73 -3.53
CA ILE A 99 0.65 -6.38 -2.67
C ILE A 99 0.19 -6.25 -1.22
N VAL A 100 0.10 -7.38 -0.53
CA VAL A 100 -0.37 -7.46 0.86
C VAL A 100 0.54 -8.33 1.71
N SER A 101 0.62 -8.01 3.00
CA SER A 101 1.13 -8.95 4.02
C SER A 101 0.00 -9.87 4.51
N LYS A 102 0.35 -10.89 5.30
CA LYS A 102 -0.64 -11.71 6.03
C LYS A 102 -1.60 -10.87 6.87
N GLU A 103 -1.13 -9.77 7.47
CA GLU A 103 -1.93 -8.86 8.30
C GLU A 103 -3.02 -8.11 7.50
N THR A 104 -2.76 -7.86 6.22
CA THR A 104 -3.64 -7.08 5.34
C THR A 104 -4.48 -7.92 4.38
N LEU A 105 -4.45 -9.26 4.52
CA LEU A 105 -5.13 -10.18 3.61
C LEU A 105 -6.67 -10.03 3.63
N SER A 106 -7.25 -9.75 4.79
CA SER A 106 -8.70 -9.47 4.92
C SER A 106 -9.10 -8.17 4.20
N GLY A 107 -8.20 -7.18 4.16
CA GLY A 107 -8.36 -5.97 3.37
C GLY A 107 -8.39 -6.27 1.87
N ALA A 108 -7.50 -7.14 1.38
CA ALA A 108 -7.50 -7.57 -0.02
C ALA A 108 -8.83 -8.22 -0.43
N ALA A 109 -9.38 -9.10 0.41
CA ALA A 109 -10.67 -9.74 0.16
C ALA A 109 -11.81 -8.70 0.07
N SER A 110 -11.76 -7.65 0.90
CA SER A 110 -12.73 -6.56 0.89
C SER A 110 -12.61 -5.72 -0.39
N ILE A 111 -11.39 -5.43 -0.85
CA ILE A 111 -11.12 -4.72 -2.10
C ILE A 111 -11.64 -5.52 -3.31
N HIS A 112 -11.39 -6.82 -3.36
CA HIS A 112 -11.87 -7.68 -4.45
C HIS A 112 -13.40 -7.67 -4.57
N ARG A 113 -14.10 -7.80 -3.44
CA ARG A 113 -15.56 -7.75 -3.41
C ARG A 113 -16.08 -6.41 -3.95
N LEU A 114 -15.54 -5.29 -3.46
CA LEU A 114 -15.97 -3.96 -3.90
C LEU A 114 -15.69 -3.73 -5.39
N ARG A 115 -14.54 -4.21 -5.90
CA ARG A 115 -14.21 -4.11 -7.33
C ARG A 115 -15.18 -4.93 -8.17
N GLN A 116 -15.56 -6.12 -7.72
CA GLN A 116 -16.58 -6.93 -8.40
C GLN A 116 -17.93 -6.22 -8.43
N GLU A 117 -18.39 -5.67 -7.31
CA GLU A 117 -19.65 -4.90 -7.22
C GLU A 117 -19.64 -3.69 -8.16
N LYS A 118 -18.49 -3.03 -8.33
CA LYS A 118 -18.30 -1.88 -9.22
C LYS A 118 -17.94 -2.25 -10.66
N SER A 119 -17.91 -3.55 -11.02
CA SER A 119 -17.48 -4.02 -12.34
C SER A 119 -16.07 -3.55 -12.76
N LEU A 120 -15.17 -3.39 -11.80
CA LEU A 120 -13.76 -3.06 -12.05
C LEU A 120 -12.94 -4.34 -12.33
N PRO A 121 -11.85 -4.25 -13.12
CA PRO A 121 -10.98 -5.40 -13.39
C PRO A 121 -10.46 -6.05 -12.10
N PRO A 122 -10.36 -7.39 -12.04
CA PRO A 122 -9.79 -8.07 -10.88
C PRO A 122 -8.31 -7.73 -10.71
N LEU A 123 -7.83 -7.76 -9.46
CA LEU A 123 -6.42 -7.51 -9.13
C LEU A 123 -5.64 -8.82 -9.05
N HIS A 124 -4.38 -8.81 -9.48
CA HIS A 124 -3.46 -9.87 -9.10
C HIS A 124 -2.95 -9.63 -7.68
N THR A 125 -3.28 -10.51 -6.73
CA THR A 125 -2.85 -10.35 -5.32
C THR A 125 -1.55 -11.10 -5.06
N PHE A 126 -0.54 -10.37 -4.60
CA PHE A 126 0.70 -10.95 -4.08
C PHE A 126 0.69 -10.91 -2.55
N VAL A 127 0.81 -12.08 -1.93
CA VAL A 127 0.95 -12.19 -0.47
C VAL A 127 2.43 -12.32 -0.13
N ILE A 128 2.95 -11.36 0.63
CA ILE A 128 4.33 -11.35 1.10
C ILE A 128 4.37 -11.83 2.55
N ASP A 129 5.12 -12.90 2.78
CA ASP A 129 5.38 -13.40 4.12
C ASP A 129 6.47 -12.53 4.76
N VAL A 130 6.06 -11.46 5.42
CA VAL A 130 6.95 -10.63 6.23
C VAL A 130 6.99 -11.18 7.65
N ILE A 131 8.19 -11.37 8.19
CA ILE A 131 8.38 -11.63 9.61
C ILE A 131 8.17 -10.28 10.31
N SER A 132 7.05 -10.13 11.01
CA SER A 132 6.72 -8.96 11.84
C SER A 132 7.35 -9.08 13.22
#